data_AF-A0A7Z7BJK9-F1
#
_entry.id   AF-A0A7Z7BJK9-F1
#
_cell.length_a   1.000
_cell.length_b   1.000
_cell.length_c   1.000
_cell.angle_alpha   90.00
_cell.angle_beta   90.00
_cell.angle_gamma   90.00
#
_symmetry.space_group_name_H-M   'P 1'
#
loop_
_entity.id
_entity.type
_entity.pdbx_description
1 polymer ?
#
loop_
_entity_poly.entity_id
_entity_poly.type
_entity_poly.pdbx_seq_one_letter_code
_entity_poly.pdbx_strand_id
1 'polypeptide(L)'
;MKTPNSPWRARTPAELEAEVGRHLKTHRVHKNLDQATVAARAGISVRSLRNLENGNGSSLRTLILVLRALGRETWLDTIAPVPTINPIMLTRMAAPRQRASKPRSSKSE
;
A
#
# COMPACT_ATOMS: atom_id res chain seq x y z
N MET A 1 -5.59 -23.70 22.88
CA MET A 1 -6.10 -22.37 23.29
C MET A 1 -6.07 -21.43 22.10
N LYS A 2 -7.24 -20.96 21.64
CA LYS A 2 -7.33 -19.92 20.60
C LYS A 2 -7.22 -18.57 21.32
N THR A 3 -6.21 -17.78 20.98
CA THR A 3 -6.01 -16.45 21.59
C THR A 3 -7.16 -15.52 21.19
N PRO A 4 -7.65 -14.66 22.10
CA PRO A 4 -8.73 -13.72 21.79
C PRO A 4 -8.24 -12.67 20.80
N ASN A 5 -9.12 -12.31 19.88
CA ASN A 5 -8.96 -11.24 18.91
C ASN A 5 -8.65 -9.91 19.63
N SER A 6 -7.38 -9.52 19.67
CA SER A 6 -6.94 -8.21 20.16
C SER A 6 -6.97 -7.22 19.00
N PRO A 7 -7.52 -6.00 19.16
CA PRO A 7 -7.66 -4.99 18.10
C PRO A 7 -6.34 -4.47 17.50
N TRP A 8 -5.20 -5.03 17.93
CA TRP A 8 -3.85 -4.66 17.51
C TRP A 8 -3.03 -5.84 16.96
N ARG A 9 -3.68 -6.95 16.53
CA ARG A 9 -2.94 -8.05 15.91
C ARG A 9 -2.42 -7.63 14.53
N ALA A 10 -1.15 -7.23 14.49
CA ALA A 10 -0.43 -7.03 13.24
C ALA A 10 -0.43 -8.35 12.44
N ARG A 11 -0.79 -8.28 11.16
CA ARG A 11 -0.74 -9.43 10.25
C ARG A 11 0.70 -9.93 10.16
N THR A 12 0.87 -11.26 10.20
CA THR A 12 2.20 -11.85 9.99
C THR A 12 2.61 -11.76 8.52
N PRO A 13 3.91 -11.83 8.19
CA PRO A 13 4.36 -11.87 6.80
C PRO A 13 3.67 -12.98 5.98
N ALA A 14 3.50 -14.17 6.55
CA ALA A 14 2.82 -15.29 5.88
C ALA A 14 1.33 -14.98 5.60
N GLU A 15 0.65 -14.27 6.50
CA GLU A 15 -0.74 -13.85 6.29
C GLU A 15 -0.85 -12.83 5.15
N LEU A 16 0.10 -11.89 5.08
CA LEU A 16 0.18 -10.90 4.00
C LEU A 16 0.52 -11.56 2.66
N GLU A 17 1.46 -12.49 2.62
CA GLU A 17 1.80 -13.25 1.41
C GLU A 17 0.59 -14.05 0.89
N ALA A 18 -0.13 -14.73 1.78
CA ALA A 18 -1.34 -15.45 1.42
C ALA A 18 -2.44 -14.52 0.89
N GLU A 19 -2.56 -13.30 1.44
CA GLU A 19 -3.51 -12.30 0.95
C GLU A 19 -3.16 -11.78 -0.44
N VAL A 20 -1.90 -11.41 -0.66
CA VAL A 20 -1.40 -11.00 -1.98
C VAL A 20 -1.61 -12.12 -3.00
N GLY A 21 -1.26 -13.35 -2.64
CA GLY A 21 -1.46 -14.53 -3.49
C GLY A 21 -2.93 -14.74 -3.88
N ARG A 22 -3.85 -14.61 -2.91
CA ARG A 22 -5.30 -14.66 -3.17
C ARG A 22 -5.76 -13.57 -4.13
N HIS A 23 -5.29 -12.32 -3.96
CA HIS A 23 -5.65 -11.23 -4.88
C HIS A 23 -5.20 -11.50 -6.31
N LEU A 24 -3.96 -11.99 -6.49
CA LEU A 24 -3.45 -12.39 -7.80
C LEU A 24 -4.28 -13.51 -8.44
N LYS A 25 -4.60 -14.55 -7.66
CA LYS A 25 -5.45 -15.66 -8.11
C LYS A 25 -6.83 -15.18 -8.54
N THR A 26 -7.46 -14.32 -7.74
CA THR A 26 -8.77 -13.73 -8.07
C THR A 26 -8.70 -12.93 -9.38
N HIS A 27 -7.66 -12.10 -9.56
CA HIS A 27 -7.48 -11.36 -10.80
C HIS A 27 -7.25 -12.25 -12.02
N ARG A 28 -6.48 -13.34 -11.87
CA ARG A 28 -6.29 -14.32 -12.92
C ARG A 28 -7.62 -14.99 -13.31
N VAL A 29 -8.39 -15.45 -12.32
CA VAL A 29 -9.69 -16.10 -12.53
C VAL A 29 -10.70 -15.14 -13.16
N HIS A 30 -10.76 -13.88 -12.73
CA HIS A 30 -11.63 -12.86 -13.34
C HIS A 30 -11.29 -12.57 -14.81
N LYS A 31 -10.06 -12.85 -15.24
CA LYS A 31 -9.64 -12.77 -16.64
C LYS A 31 -9.85 -14.08 -17.41
N ASN A 32 -10.45 -15.10 -16.81
CA ASN A 32 -10.61 -16.45 -17.37
C ASN A 32 -9.29 -17.09 -17.84
N LEU A 33 -8.19 -16.84 -17.12
CA LEU A 33 -6.88 -17.41 -17.44
C LEU A 33 -6.56 -18.57 -16.49
N ASP A 34 -6.03 -19.67 -17.03
CA ASP A 34 -5.45 -20.73 -16.21
C ASP A 34 -4.02 -20.38 -15.75
N GLN A 35 -3.47 -21.18 -14.83
CA GLN A 35 -2.12 -20.94 -14.33
C GLN A 35 -1.06 -21.16 -15.42
N ALA A 36 -1.26 -22.11 -16.33
CA ALA A 36 -0.32 -22.40 -17.41
C ALA A 36 -0.15 -21.19 -18.34
N THR A 37 -1.26 -20.55 -18.72
CA THR A 37 -1.29 -19.38 -19.59
C THR A 37 -0.58 -18.19 -18.96
N VAL A 38 -0.86 -17.88 -17.69
CA VAL A 38 -0.19 -16.76 -17.01
C VAL A 38 1.30 -17.04 -16.80
N ALA A 39 1.65 -18.27 -16.41
CA ALA A 39 3.04 -18.67 -16.23
C ALA A 39 3.85 -18.55 -17.54
N ALA A 40 3.26 -18.99 -18.66
CA ALA A 40 3.86 -18.84 -19.98
C ALA A 40 4.04 -17.37 -20.36
N ARG A 41 3.02 -16.52 -20.18
CA ARG A 41 3.10 -15.07 -20.44
C ARG A 41 4.15 -14.36 -19.57
N ALA A 42 4.30 -14.79 -18.32
CA ALA A 42 5.27 -14.23 -17.38
C ALA A 42 6.68 -14.82 -17.55
N GLY A 43 6.86 -15.87 -18.38
CA GLY A 43 8.14 -16.55 -18.56
C GLY A 43 8.63 -17.29 -17.31
N ILE A 44 7.72 -17.87 -16.53
CA ILE A 44 8.03 -18.59 -15.27
C ILE A 44 7.43 -20.00 -15.27
N SER A 45 7.86 -20.84 -14.33
CA SER A 45 7.23 -22.15 -14.14
C SER A 45 5.83 -22.04 -13.54
N VAL A 46 4.93 -22.97 -13.89
CA VAL A 46 3.59 -23.08 -13.27
C VAL A 46 3.69 -23.25 -11.75
N ARG A 47 4.70 -23.99 -11.28
CA ARG A 47 4.97 -24.17 -9.84
C ARG A 47 5.28 -22.83 -9.15
N SER A 48 6.06 -21.96 -9.79
CA SER A 48 6.38 -20.63 -9.27
C SER A 48 5.13 -19.76 -9.14
N LEU A 49 4.25 -19.77 -10.16
CA LEU A 49 2.96 -19.07 -10.09
C LEU A 49 2.06 -19.64 -8.99
N ARG A 50 1.97 -20.98 -8.88
CA ARG A 50 1.17 -21.64 -7.85
C ARG A 50 1.66 -21.30 -6.44
N ASN A 51 2.97 -21.29 -6.22
CA ASN A 51 3.54 -20.91 -4.92
C ASN A 51 3.21 -19.46 -4.58
N LEU A 52 3.33 -18.55 -5.56
CA LEU A 52 2.96 -17.14 -5.39
C LEU A 52 1.47 -16.99 -5.04
N GLU A 53 0.56 -17.64 -5.78
CA GLU A 53 -0.89 -17.57 -5.54
C GLU A 53 -1.32 -18.17 -4.20
N ASN A 54 -0.56 -19.13 -3.67
CA ASN A 54 -0.84 -19.76 -2.39
C ASN A 54 -0.17 -19.03 -1.20
N GLY A 55 0.68 -18.02 -1.45
CA GLY A 55 1.44 -17.35 -0.40
C GLY A 55 2.55 -18.23 0.21
N ASN A 56 3.11 -19.17 -0.56
CA ASN A 56 4.20 -20.04 -0.11
C ASN A 56 5.59 -19.41 -0.37
N GLY A 57 5.67 -18.08 -0.39
CA GLY A 57 6.87 -17.35 -0.79
C GLY A 57 7.11 -17.29 -2.30
N SER A 58 7.71 -16.18 -2.74
CA SER A 58 8.18 -15.95 -4.11
C SER A 58 9.21 -14.83 -4.14
N SER A 59 9.98 -14.71 -5.21
CA SER A 59 10.86 -13.56 -5.38
C SER A 59 10.05 -12.33 -5.82
N LEU A 60 10.53 -11.13 -5.46
CA LEU A 60 9.96 -9.88 -5.94
C LEU A 60 9.92 -9.82 -7.48
N ARG A 61 10.95 -10.36 -8.15
CA ARG A 61 10.98 -10.47 -9.62
C ARG A 61 9.80 -11.27 -10.16
N THR A 62 9.49 -12.42 -9.56
CA THR A 62 8.34 -13.25 -9.97
C THR A 62 7.03 -12.52 -9.78
N LEU A 63 6.85 -11.81 -8.65
CA LEU A 63 5.67 -10.97 -8.42
C LEU A 63 5.51 -9.91 -9.52
N ILE A 64 6.57 -9.18 -9.85
CA ILE A 64 6.55 -8.15 -10.91
C ILE A 64 6.19 -8.76 -12.27
N LEU A 65 6.79 -9.89 -12.64
CA LEU A 65 6.49 -10.57 -13.90
C LEU A 65 5.03 -11.00 -14.00
N VAL A 66 4.46 -11.54 -12.91
CA VAL A 66 3.04 -11.94 -12.87
C VAL A 66 2.12 -10.72 -12.91
N LEU A 67 2.43 -9.64 -12.20
CA LEU A 67 1.65 -8.39 -12.29
C LEU A 67 1.62 -7.84 -13.72
N ARG A 68 2.77 -7.80 -14.41
CA ARG A 68 2.83 -7.39 -15.83
C ARG A 68 2.03 -8.32 -16.73
N ALA A 69 2.15 -9.64 -16.55
CA ALA A 69 1.38 -10.62 -17.33
C ALA A 69 -0.15 -10.50 -17.12
N LEU A 70 -0.58 -9.99 -15.95
CA LEU A 70 -1.97 -9.70 -15.64
C LEU A 70 -2.40 -8.26 -16.02
N GLY A 71 -1.48 -7.40 -16.45
CA GLY A 71 -1.73 -5.98 -16.73
C GLY A 71 -2.09 -5.18 -15.47
N ARG A 72 -1.37 -5.43 -14.36
CA ARG A 72 -1.57 -4.85 -13.03
C ARG A 72 -0.29 -4.25 -12.43
N GLU A 73 0.66 -3.87 -13.26
CA GLU A 73 1.92 -3.24 -12.84
C GLU A 73 1.71 -1.94 -12.04
N THR A 74 0.65 -1.18 -12.32
CA THR A 74 0.30 0.07 -11.61
C THR A 74 -0.05 -0.13 -10.14
N TRP A 75 -0.29 -1.37 -9.70
CA TRP A 75 -0.41 -1.65 -8.28
C TRP A 75 0.87 -1.37 -7.50
N LEU A 76 2.03 -1.47 -8.15
CA LEU A 76 3.30 -1.16 -7.51
C LEU A 76 3.40 0.32 -7.11
N ASP A 77 2.72 1.22 -7.83
CA ASP A 77 2.68 2.65 -7.52
C ASP A 77 2.00 2.93 -6.17
N THR A 78 1.18 1.98 -5.68
CA THR A 78 0.49 2.10 -4.38
C THR A 78 1.37 1.71 -3.19
N ILE A 79 2.51 1.06 -3.41
CA ILE A 79 3.42 0.61 -2.34
C ILE A 79 4.18 1.80 -1.74
N ALA A 80 4.52 2.79 -2.58
CA ALA A 80 5.21 4.00 -2.16
C ALA A 80 4.53 5.22 -2.81
N PRO A 81 3.32 5.60 -2.35
CA PRO A 81 2.62 6.73 -2.91
C PRO A 81 3.44 8.00 -2.66
N VAL A 82 3.80 8.71 -3.73
CA VAL A 82 4.43 10.03 -3.61
C VAL A 82 3.36 11.00 -3.13
N PRO A 83 3.52 11.66 -1.96
CA PRO A 83 2.53 12.63 -1.47
C PRO A 83 2.48 13.81 -2.45
N THR A 84 1.40 13.93 -3.22
CA THR A 84 1.18 15.04 -4.16
C THR A 84 0.74 16.32 -3.45
N ILE A 85 0.23 16.22 -2.21
CA ILE A 85 -0.19 17.36 -1.41
C ILE A 85 0.86 17.61 -0.33
N ASN A 86 1.63 18.70 -0.47
CA ASN A 86 2.44 19.21 0.62
C ASN A 86 1.52 19.92 1.62
N PRO A 87 1.24 19.36 2.81
CA PRO A 87 0.25 19.91 3.75
C PRO A 87 0.59 21.32 4.23
N ILE A 88 1.85 21.74 4.08
CA ILE A 88 2.35 23.07 4.43
C ILE A 88 1.79 24.16 3.50
N MET A 89 1.34 23.82 2.29
CA MET A 89 0.76 24.79 1.35
C MET A 89 -0.71 25.14 1.69
N LEU A 90 -1.39 24.35 2.53
CA LEU A 90 -2.75 24.61 2.99
C LEU A 90 -2.83 25.57 4.19
N THR A 91 -1.72 25.84 4.88
CA THR A 91 -1.72 26.58 6.17
C THR A 91 -1.34 28.06 6.07
N ARG A 92 -1.23 28.65 4.88
CA ARG A 92 -1.04 30.11 4.74
C ARG A 92 -2.36 30.87 4.72
N MET A 93 -3.17 30.74 5.77
CA MET A 93 -4.02 31.85 6.22
C MET A 93 -3.22 32.59 7.30
N ALA A 94 -2.27 33.40 6.88
CA ALA A 94 -1.49 34.24 7.79
C ALA A 94 -2.45 35.24 8.47
N ALA A 95 -2.85 34.95 9.70
CA ALA A 95 -3.52 35.95 10.53
C ALA A 95 -2.58 37.16 10.67
N PRO A 96 -3.06 38.39 10.38
CA PRO A 96 -2.22 39.57 10.45
C PRO A 96 -1.72 39.74 11.90
N ARG A 97 -0.41 39.94 12.07
CA ARG A 97 0.20 40.14 13.39
C ARG A 97 -0.40 41.41 14.02
N GLN A 98 -1.23 41.24 15.05
CA GLN A 98 -1.64 42.37 15.87
C GLN A 98 -0.47 42.81 16.76
N ARG A 99 -0.14 44.10 16.68
CA ARG A 99 0.93 44.70 17.46
C ARG A 99 0.42 44.91 18.90
N ALA A 100 1.06 44.26 19.88
CA ALA A 100 0.77 44.54 21.28
C ALA A 100 1.31 45.93 21.65
N SER A 101 0.44 46.91 21.85
CA SER A 101 0.80 48.18 22.48
C SER A 101 0.70 48.05 24.00
N LYS A 102 1.74 48.46 24.73
CA LYS A 102 1.72 48.52 26.19
C LYS A 102 0.68 49.56 26.65
N PRO A 103 -0.19 49.24 27.63
CA PRO A 103 -1.09 50.24 28.21
C PRO A 103 -0.25 51.28 28.97
N ARG A 104 -0.53 52.56 28.72
CA ARG A 104 0.12 53.68 29.40
C ARG A 104 -0.61 53.90 30.72
N SER A 105 0.03 53.62 31.85
CA SER A 105 -0.54 53.96 33.16
C SER A 105 -0.55 55.49 33.31
N SER A 106 -1.75 56.05 33.46
CA SER A 106 -1.95 57.42 33.92
C SER A 106 -1.49 57.51 35.37
N LYS A 107 -0.57 58.42 35.65
CA LYS A 107 -0.11 58.72 37.01
C LYS A 107 -1.18 59.60 37.67
N SER A 108 -1.86 59.07 38.67
CA SER A 108 -2.75 59.85 39.55
C SER A 108 -1.90 60.50 40.65
N GLU A 109 -2.22 61.76 40.92
CA GLU A 109 -1.71 62.61 42.01
C GLU A 109 -2.24 62.15 43.39
#